data_AF-A0AAJ1NKK2-F1
#
_entry.id   AF-A0AAJ1NKK2-F1
#
_cell.length_a   1.000
_cell.length_b   1.000
_cell.length_c   1.000
_cell.angle_alpha   90.00
_cell.angle_beta   90.00
_cell.angle_gamma   90.00
#
_symmetry.space_group_name_H-M   'P 1'
#
loop_
_entity.id
_entity.type
_entity.pdbx_description
1 polymer ?
#
loop_
_entity_poly.entity_id
_entity_poly.type
_entity_poly.pdbx_seq_one_letter_code
_entity_poly.pdbx_strand_id
1 'polypeptide(L)'
;MLRETLKRLVQIWSGLSLAWQFVIAGGIGLLAVMLVVGLWVTSQIREGVMHNSATTTALYVDSVIAPLLPDLRKSRELDDTVKRALDETLGQGALGKRLVSFKLWRRDGTVLYADNSKLIGKTFPPNPNLISAFAGNVVAEFNNLADDPETSEEKAVTAPLFEIYNPVREPWSGEVVAVSEFYEVADDFQETLNSALRWTWLVVAGATAASLALLSGIVFRGSRTIQTQRAALEAKVTELQEALAQNSSLRQRVQRASRRATAINERYLRRIGADLHDGPAQLVALAALRMDSPVLVDPATPKPQREAEIAGIHKTLGEAMSEIRGICNGLVLPQIETQAVADILRLAVAEHERRTDTKVLLTLPERLPELGTSEKISIYRFVQEGLNNAFRHGKGKGQQVRATMKGGKLLVEVQDTGPGFNPARSEGLGLAGLRERIESIGGQFETLSGPGGTRLVITLSVEEQP
;
A
#
# COMPACT_ATOMS: atom_id res chain seq x y z
N MET A 1 -38.31 -23.86 -1.17
CA MET A 1 -38.23 -22.67 -2.04
C MET A 1 -37.72 -21.41 -1.31
N LEU A 2 -38.43 -20.81 -0.35
CA LEU A 2 -38.03 -19.52 0.26
C LEU A 2 -36.66 -19.52 0.95
N ARG A 3 -36.26 -20.64 1.58
CA ARG A 3 -34.98 -20.77 2.29
C ARG A 3 -33.78 -20.89 1.34
N GLU A 4 -34.03 -21.37 0.13
CA GLU A 4 -33.01 -21.63 -0.89
C GLU A 4 -32.76 -20.37 -1.73
N THR A 5 -33.80 -19.59 -2.00
CA THR A 5 -33.68 -18.24 -2.58
C THR A 5 -32.95 -17.28 -1.63
N LEU A 6 -33.22 -17.36 -0.31
CA LEU A 6 -32.51 -16.54 0.68
C LEU A 6 -30.99 -16.84 0.71
N LYS A 7 -30.60 -18.12 0.65
CA LYS A 7 -29.18 -18.51 0.62
C LYS A 7 -28.48 -18.00 -0.64
N ARG A 8 -29.12 -18.08 -1.81
CA ARG A 8 -28.57 -17.54 -3.06
C ARG A 8 -28.38 -16.03 -2.99
N LEU A 9 -29.34 -15.30 -2.42
CA LEU A 9 -29.24 -13.86 -2.22
C LEU A 9 -28.09 -13.47 -1.28
N VAL A 10 -27.90 -14.20 -0.18
CA VAL A 10 -26.76 -13.97 0.73
C VAL A 10 -25.42 -14.24 0.05
N GLN A 11 -25.32 -15.29 -0.77
CA GLN A 11 -24.10 -15.55 -1.55
C GLN A 11 -23.79 -14.43 -2.53
N ILE A 12 -24.78 -14.00 -3.32
CA ILE A 12 -24.64 -12.89 -4.27
C ILE A 12 -24.23 -11.62 -3.51
N TRP A 13 -24.86 -11.33 -2.37
CA TRP A 13 -24.53 -10.18 -1.52
C TRP A 13 -23.07 -10.22 -1.04
N SER A 14 -22.63 -11.36 -0.52
CA SER A 14 -21.26 -11.53 -0.01
C SER A 14 -20.19 -11.45 -1.10
N GLY A 15 -20.54 -11.72 -2.36
CA GLY A 15 -19.64 -11.60 -3.51
C GLY A 15 -19.49 -10.18 -4.05
N LEU A 16 -20.39 -9.26 -3.67
CA LEU A 16 -20.29 -7.86 -4.08
C LEU A 16 -19.22 -7.11 -3.29
N SER A 17 -18.59 -6.12 -3.92
CA SER A 17 -17.70 -5.22 -3.20
C SER A 17 -18.47 -4.42 -2.14
N LEU A 18 -17.78 -4.02 -1.07
CA LEU A 18 -18.35 -3.16 -0.03
C LEU A 18 -19.00 -1.89 -0.60
N ALA A 19 -18.46 -1.34 -1.69
CA ALA A 19 -19.06 -0.21 -2.38
C ALA A 19 -20.45 -0.55 -2.95
N TRP A 20 -20.61 -1.69 -3.62
CA TRP A 20 -21.90 -2.13 -4.14
C TRP A 20 -22.90 -2.49 -3.04
N GLN A 21 -22.44 -3.12 -1.96
CA GLN A 21 -23.28 -3.38 -0.78
C GLN A 21 -23.81 -2.08 -0.18
N PHE A 22 -22.97 -1.04 -0.06
CA PHE A 22 -23.39 0.28 0.39
C PHE A 22 -24.41 0.94 -0.56
N VAL A 23 -24.17 0.91 -1.87
CA VAL A 23 -25.09 1.51 -2.86
C VAL A 23 -26.47 0.86 -2.77
N ILE A 24 -26.53 -0.47 -2.64
CA ILE A 24 -27.81 -1.19 -2.58
C ILE A 24 -28.49 -0.95 -1.22
N ALA A 25 -27.81 -1.20 -0.10
CA ALA A 25 -28.42 -1.04 1.22
C ALA A 25 -28.76 0.42 1.53
N GLY A 26 -27.82 1.33 1.27
CA GLY A 26 -28.00 2.77 1.43
C GLY A 26 -29.05 3.34 0.47
N GLY A 27 -29.09 2.85 -0.77
CA GLY A 27 -30.11 3.22 -1.75
C GLY A 27 -31.51 2.81 -1.31
N ILE A 28 -31.69 1.56 -0.84
CA ILE A 28 -32.97 1.09 -0.30
C ILE A 28 -33.39 1.92 0.92
N GLY A 29 -32.48 2.16 1.86
CA GLY A 29 -32.76 2.97 3.05
C GLY A 29 -33.16 4.41 2.71
N LEU A 30 -32.42 5.05 1.81
CA LEU A 30 -32.72 6.42 1.37
C LEU A 30 -34.07 6.50 0.65
N LEU A 31 -34.37 5.55 -0.24
CA LEU A 31 -35.66 5.49 -0.93
C LEU A 31 -36.82 5.29 0.05
N ALA A 32 -36.67 4.43 1.05
CA ALA A 32 -37.69 4.22 2.07
C ALA A 32 -37.98 5.50 2.87
N VAL A 33 -36.93 6.22 3.29
CA VAL A 33 -37.08 7.50 3.99
C VAL A 33 -37.75 8.54 3.10
N MET A 34 -37.32 8.66 1.84
CA MET A 34 -37.87 9.64 0.90
C MET A 34 -39.31 9.34 0.50
N LEU A 35 -39.71 8.07 0.46
CA LEU A 35 -41.10 7.66 0.28
C LEU A 35 -41.98 8.15 1.44
N VAL A 36 -41.55 7.95 2.68
CA VAL A 36 -42.30 8.40 3.87
C VAL A 36 -42.44 9.92 3.86
N VAL A 37 -41.35 10.64 3.58
CA VAL A 37 -41.38 12.11 3.46
C VAL A 37 -42.30 12.55 2.33
N GLY A 38 -42.22 11.92 1.15
CA GLY A 38 -43.06 12.25 0.00
C GLY A 38 -44.55 12.04 0.26
N LEU A 39 -44.92 10.95 0.96
CA LEU A 39 -46.30 10.69 1.39
C LEU A 39 -46.79 11.72 2.41
N TRP A 40 -45.95 12.08 3.39
CA TRP A 40 -46.29 13.09 4.38
C TRP A 40 -46.51 14.48 3.76
N VAL A 41 -45.59 14.93 2.88
CA VAL A 41 -45.72 16.20 2.16
C VAL A 41 -46.95 16.19 1.24
N THR A 42 -47.22 15.07 0.56
CA THR A 42 -48.44 14.89 -0.26
C THR A 42 -49.71 15.12 0.57
N SER A 43 -49.77 14.59 1.79
CA SER A 43 -50.90 14.81 2.71
C SER A 43 -51.04 16.29 3.08
N GLN A 44 -49.93 16.93 3.44
CA GLN A 44 -49.90 18.34 3.83
C GLN A 44 -50.35 19.28 2.69
N ILE A 45 -49.90 19.01 1.45
CA ILE A 45 -50.32 19.79 0.27
C ILE A 45 -51.83 19.62 0.04
N ARG A 46 -52.34 18.39 0.13
CA ARG A 46 -53.77 18.12 -0.10
C ARG A 46 -54.63 18.89 0.88
N GLU A 47 -54.35 18.78 2.18
CA GLU A 47 -55.10 19.48 3.23
C GLU A 47 -55.01 21.00 3.08
N GLY A 48 -53.81 21.53 2.84
CA GLY A 48 -53.60 22.97 2.70
C GLY A 48 -54.29 23.59 1.47
N VAL A 49 -54.16 22.95 0.30
CA VAL A 49 -54.79 23.45 -0.93
C VAL A 49 -56.32 23.32 -0.84
N MET A 50 -56.83 22.23 -0.25
CA MET A 50 -58.26 22.00 -0.08
C MET A 50 -58.87 23.06 0.84
N HIS A 51 -58.30 23.28 2.02
CA HIS A 51 -58.80 24.25 2.98
C HIS A 51 -58.81 25.68 2.41
N ASN A 52 -57.75 26.06 1.69
CA ASN A 52 -57.65 27.39 1.07
C ASN A 52 -58.68 27.58 -0.05
N SER A 53 -58.86 26.57 -0.90
CA SER A 53 -59.85 26.60 -1.99
C SER A 53 -61.27 26.71 -1.42
N ALA A 54 -61.62 25.85 -0.46
CA ALA A 54 -62.92 25.85 0.19
C ALA A 54 -63.25 27.16 0.90
N THR A 55 -62.30 27.71 1.66
CA THR A 55 -62.50 28.98 2.39
C THR A 55 -62.72 30.15 1.43
N THR A 56 -62.02 30.17 0.28
CA THR A 56 -62.18 31.21 -0.73
C THR A 56 -63.59 31.18 -1.35
N THR A 57 -64.09 29.99 -1.71
CA THR A 57 -65.47 29.87 -2.23
C THR A 57 -66.51 30.16 -1.14
N ALA A 58 -66.31 29.68 0.09
CA ALA A 58 -67.19 29.95 1.21
C ALA A 58 -67.36 31.45 1.49
N LEU A 59 -66.27 32.22 1.49
CA LEU A 59 -66.33 33.68 1.63
C LEU A 59 -67.11 34.35 0.50
N TYR A 60 -66.95 33.87 -0.74
CA TYR A 60 -67.71 34.39 -1.88
C TYR A 60 -69.20 34.10 -1.74
N VAL A 61 -69.57 32.86 -1.40
CA VAL A 61 -70.97 32.45 -1.16
C VAL A 61 -71.57 33.25 -0.01
N ASP A 62 -70.87 33.36 1.12
CA ASP A 62 -71.31 34.13 2.29
C ASP A 62 -71.57 35.60 1.92
N SER A 63 -70.67 36.23 1.15
CA SER A 63 -70.83 37.63 0.72
C SER A 63 -72.05 37.89 -0.17
N VAL A 64 -72.55 36.86 -0.86
CA VAL A 64 -73.70 36.96 -1.77
C VAL A 64 -74.99 36.52 -1.08
N ILE A 65 -74.96 35.46 -0.28
CA ILE A 65 -76.13 34.84 0.33
C ILE A 65 -76.51 35.48 1.66
N ALA A 66 -75.54 35.81 2.52
CA ALA A 66 -75.83 36.37 3.85
C ALA A 66 -76.70 37.64 3.82
N PRO A 67 -76.52 38.60 2.89
CA PRO A 67 -77.37 39.79 2.80
C PRO A 67 -78.84 39.51 2.42
N LEU A 68 -79.13 38.35 1.80
CA LEU A 68 -80.47 37.97 1.35
C LEU A 68 -81.29 37.28 2.46
N LEU A 69 -80.62 36.79 3.51
CA LEU A 69 -81.26 36.00 4.54
C LEU A 69 -81.90 36.88 5.63
N PRO A 70 -83.14 36.60 6.05
CA PRO A 70 -83.80 37.30 7.16
C PRO A 70 -83.21 36.87 8.51
N ASP A 71 -83.72 37.42 9.62
CA ASP A 71 -83.38 36.95 10.97
C ASP A 71 -83.89 35.50 11.18
N LEU A 72 -83.03 34.53 10.86
CA LEU A 72 -83.30 33.09 10.90
C LEU A 72 -83.45 32.54 12.34
N ARG A 73 -83.27 33.36 13.38
CA ARG A 73 -83.60 32.95 14.76
C ARG A 73 -85.11 32.93 15.02
N LYS A 74 -85.87 33.77 14.32
CA LYS A 74 -87.31 33.97 14.58
C LYS A 74 -88.21 33.29 13.55
N SER A 75 -87.70 33.07 12.34
CA SER A 75 -88.46 32.50 11.23
C SER A 75 -88.21 31.00 11.12
N ARG A 76 -89.29 30.20 11.16
CA ARG A 76 -89.22 28.75 10.95
C ARG A 76 -89.19 28.35 9.48
N GLU A 77 -89.61 29.25 8.60
CA GLU A 77 -89.62 29.08 7.15
C GLU A 77 -89.14 30.38 6.49
N LEU A 78 -88.57 30.25 5.29
CA LEU A 78 -88.22 31.40 4.46
C LEU A 78 -89.47 31.94 3.76
N ASP A 79 -89.63 33.26 3.76
CA ASP A 79 -90.69 33.93 3.00
C ASP A 79 -90.48 33.75 1.48
N ASP A 80 -91.57 33.79 0.73
CA ASP A 80 -91.56 33.59 -0.72
C ASP A 80 -90.80 34.70 -1.47
N THR A 81 -90.60 35.86 -0.84
CA THR A 81 -89.74 36.93 -1.37
C THR A 81 -88.26 36.54 -1.31
N VAL A 82 -87.82 35.94 -0.21
CA VAL A 82 -86.42 35.52 -0.01
C VAL A 82 -86.10 34.30 -0.87
N LYS A 83 -87.02 33.33 -0.94
CA LYS A 83 -86.87 32.16 -1.83
C LYS A 83 -86.67 32.58 -3.29
N ARG A 84 -87.48 33.52 -3.80
CA ARG A 84 -87.32 34.07 -5.16
C ARG A 84 -86.00 34.79 -5.36
N ALA A 85 -85.53 35.56 -4.37
CA ALA A 85 -84.23 36.22 -4.45
C ALA A 85 -83.07 35.22 -4.51
N LEU A 86 -83.17 34.11 -3.76
CA LEU A 86 -82.21 33.00 -3.82
C LEU A 86 -82.30 32.28 -5.18
N ASP A 87 -83.49 31.96 -5.67
CA ASP A 87 -83.71 31.31 -6.98
C ASP A 87 -83.14 32.16 -8.13
N GLU A 88 -83.31 33.48 -8.11
CA GLU A 88 -82.73 34.38 -9.12
C GLU A 88 -81.20 34.44 -9.03
N THR A 89 -80.67 34.53 -7.82
CA THR A 89 -79.21 34.63 -7.56
C THR A 89 -78.48 33.34 -7.91
N LEU A 90 -79.05 32.19 -7.56
CA LEU A 90 -78.52 30.85 -7.83
C LEU A 90 -78.87 30.33 -9.22
N GLY A 91 -79.96 30.79 -9.84
CA GLY A 91 -80.39 30.33 -11.16
C GLY A 91 -79.86 31.16 -12.35
N GLN A 92 -79.70 32.49 -12.20
CA GLN A 92 -79.30 33.39 -13.30
C GLN A 92 -78.01 34.18 -13.02
N GLY A 93 -77.51 34.15 -11.78
CA GLY A 93 -76.32 34.88 -11.36
C GLY A 93 -74.99 34.20 -11.71
N ALA A 94 -73.88 34.91 -11.43
CA ALA A 94 -72.52 34.37 -11.55
C ALA A 94 -72.27 33.17 -10.62
N LEU A 95 -72.97 33.13 -9.48
CA LEU A 95 -72.89 32.05 -8.50
C LEU A 95 -73.51 30.74 -9.02
N GLY A 96 -74.61 30.83 -9.76
CA GLY A 96 -75.31 29.68 -10.35
C GLY A 96 -74.53 28.91 -11.41
N LYS A 97 -73.56 29.56 -12.07
CA LYS A 97 -72.68 28.88 -13.04
C LYS A 97 -71.54 28.12 -12.37
N ARG A 98 -71.29 28.40 -11.08
CA ARG A 98 -70.16 27.88 -10.31
C ARG A 98 -70.59 26.79 -9.34
N LEU A 99 -71.80 26.90 -8.81
CA LEU A 99 -72.41 25.90 -7.94
C LEU A 99 -73.24 24.90 -8.75
N VAL A 100 -73.16 23.63 -8.36
CA VAL A 100 -73.91 22.51 -8.93
C VAL A 100 -75.21 22.28 -8.16
N SER A 101 -75.16 22.46 -6.84
CA SER A 101 -76.31 22.34 -5.94
C SER A 101 -76.06 23.20 -4.70
N PHE A 102 -77.12 23.78 -4.16
CA PHE A 102 -77.12 24.62 -2.95
C PHE A 102 -78.26 24.23 -2.02
N LYS A 103 -77.96 24.15 -0.71
CA LYS A 103 -78.90 23.88 0.36
C LYS A 103 -78.62 24.79 1.56
N LEU A 104 -79.68 25.22 2.24
CA LEU A 104 -79.60 26.01 3.46
C LEU A 104 -80.19 25.22 4.62
N TRP A 105 -79.40 25.04 5.67
CA TRP A 105 -79.75 24.23 6.83
C TRP A 105 -80.00 25.07 8.06
N ARG A 106 -81.01 24.64 8.83
CA ARG A 106 -81.22 25.08 10.21
C ARG A 106 -80.53 24.13 11.19
N ARG A 107 -80.27 24.64 12.40
CA ARG A 107 -79.56 23.92 13.48
C ARG A 107 -80.18 22.58 13.89
N ASP A 108 -81.46 22.38 13.63
CA ASP A 108 -82.19 21.12 13.92
C ASP A 108 -82.13 20.10 12.77
N GLY A 109 -81.37 20.39 11.70
CA GLY A 109 -81.25 19.51 10.53
C GLY A 109 -82.39 19.67 9.52
N THR A 110 -83.25 20.69 9.66
CA THR A 110 -84.26 21.01 8.65
C THR A 110 -83.66 21.80 7.49
N VAL A 111 -83.98 21.41 6.26
CA VAL A 111 -83.63 22.15 5.04
C VAL A 111 -84.59 23.32 4.85
N LEU A 112 -84.09 24.55 4.99
CA LEU A 112 -84.85 25.78 4.80
C LEU A 112 -85.01 26.14 3.32
N TYR A 113 -84.00 25.82 2.51
CA TYR A 113 -83.96 26.05 1.07
C TYR A 113 -83.09 24.98 0.42
N ALA A 114 -83.46 24.55 -0.79
CA ALA A 114 -82.65 23.68 -1.64
C ALA A 114 -83.05 23.87 -3.10
N ASP A 115 -82.10 23.75 -4.01
CA ASP A 115 -82.37 23.78 -5.46
C ASP A 115 -83.40 22.72 -5.87
N ASN A 116 -83.31 21.55 -5.23
CA ASN A 116 -84.38 20.55 -5.30
C ASN A 116 -85.49 20.85 -4.29
N SER A 117 -86.58 21.44 -4.77
CA SER A 117 -87.72 21.83 -3.92
C SER A 117 -88.35 20.65 -3.15
N LYS A 118 -88.09 19.39 -3.54
CA LYS A 118 -88.55 18.20 -2.82
C LYS A 118 -87.85 17.98 -1.47
N LEU A 119 -86.72 18.65 -1.23
CA LEU A 119 -85.95 18.55 0.01
C LEU A 119 -86.35 19.59 1.05
N ILE A 120 -86.97 20.70 0.62
CA ILE A 120 -87.37 21.80 1.48
C ILE A 120 -88.38 21.33 2.54
N GLY A 121 -88.13 21.66 3.81
CA GLY A 121 -88.95 21.29 4.96
C GLY A 121 -88.73 19.87 5.49
N LYS A 122 -87.91 19.04 4.83
CA LYS A 122 -87.49 17.73 5.38
C LYS A 122 -86.38 17.92 6.42
N THR A 123 -86.34 17.00 7.37
CA THR A 123 -85.32 16.98 8.43
C THR A 123 -84.47 15.73 8.29
N PHE A 124 -83.15 15.92 8.30
CA PHE A 124 -82.15 14.85 8.17
C PHE A 124 -81.27 14.82 9.43
N PRO A 125 -80.72 13.65 9.81
CA PRO A 125 -79.76 13.59 10.90
C PRO A 125 -78.50 14.40 10.53
N PRO A 126 -78.02 15.29 11.40
CA PRO A 126 -76.88 16.14 11.07
C PRO A 126 -75.59 15.32 10.95
N ASN A 127 -74.94 15.38 9.79
CA ASN A 127 -73.62 14.82 9.51
C ASN A 127 -72.52 15.56 10.35
N PRO A 128 -71.44 14.89 10.78
CA PRO A 128 -70.25 15.52 11.38
C PRO A 128 -69.81 16.86 10.76
N ASN A 129 -69.86 16.99 9.44
CA ASN A 129 -69.47 18.22 8.75
C ASN A 129 -70.44 19.37 9.03
N LEU A 130 -71.74 19.10 8.99
CA LEU A 130 -72.79 20.05 9.33
C LEU A 130 -72.68 20.51 10.80
N ILE A 131 -72.37 19.58 11.72
CA ILE A 131 -72.16 19.89 13.14
C ILE A 131 -70.95 20.83 13.33
N SER A 132 -69.84 20.53 12.66
CA SER A 132 -68.63 21.37 12.71
C SER A 132 -68.86 22.75 12.09
N ALA A 133 -69.68 22.84 11.04
CA ALA A 133 -70.09 24.10 10.46
C ALA A 133 -70.94 24.94 11.41
N PHE A 134 -71.91 24.35 12.11
CA PHE A 134 -72.65 25.05 13.17
C PHE A 134 -71.77 25.49 14.35
N ALA A 135 -70.62 24.84 14.57
CA ALA A 135 -69.60 25.31 15.52
C ALA A 135 -68.77 26.50 15.01
N GLY A 136 -68.95 26.89 13.74
CA GLY A 136 -68.34 28.06 13.13
C GLY A 136 -67.16 27.76 12.20
N ASN A 137 -66.88 26.50 11.89
CA ASN A 137 -65.77 26.14 10.99
C ASN A 137 -66.28 26.00 9.55
N VAL A 138 -65.50 26.47 8.57
CA VAL A 138 -65.73 26.07 7.17
C VAL A 138 -65.18 24.66 7.00
N VAL A 139 -66.02 23.72 6.55
CA VAL A 139 -65.64 22.33 6.31
C VAL A 139 -65.84 22.01 4.84
N ALA A 140 -64.88 21.29 4.25
CA ALA A 140 -65.00 20.84 2.89
C ALA A 140 -64.49 19.42 2.72
N GLU A 141 -65.21 18.67 1.88
CA GLU A 141 -64.84 17.34 1.46
C GLU A 141 -64.74 17.26 -0.06
N PHE A 142 -63.76 16.48 -0.53
CA PHE A 142 -63.53 16.29 -1.96
C PHE A 142 -64.02 14.90 -2.39
N ASN A 143 -65.00 14.87 -3.29
CA ASN A 143 -65.48 13.67 -3.97
C ASN A 143 -65.87 12.51 -3.02
N ASN A 144 -66.48 12.86 -1.88
CA ASN A 144 -66.98 11.90 -0.88
C ASN A 144 -68.51 11.97 -0.77
N LEU A 145 -69.21 11.65 -1.86
CA LEU A 145 -70.68 11.71 -1.92
C LEU A 145 -71.34 10.41 -1.41
N ALA A 146 -70.57 9.43 -0.91
CA ALA A 146 -71.00 8.04 -0.83
C ALA A 146 -72.10 7.77 0.22
N ASP A 147 -72.21 8.57 1.27
CA ASP A 147 -72.96 8.18 2.49
C ASP A 147 -74.25 8.98 2.77
N ASP A 148 -74.52 10.09 2.05
CA ASP A 148 -75.67 10.95 2.37
C ASP A 148 -76.92 10.65 1.51
N PRO A 149 -78.13 10.50 2.11
CA PRO A 149 -79.37 10.19 1.40
C PRO A 149 -79.92 11.34 0.53
N GLU A 150 -79.53 12.59 0.82
CA GLU A 150 -79.98 13.82 0.16
C GLU A 150 -79.15 14.20 -1.09
N THR A 151 -78.12 13.42 -1.46
CA THR A 151 -77.16 13.75 -2.53
C THR A 151 -77.44 13.03 -3.86
N SER A 152 -78.68 12.61 -4.08
CA SER A 152 -79.04 11.73 -5.21
C SER A 152 -78.86 12.39 -6.59
N GLU A 153 -78.96 13.72 -6.69
CA GLU A 153 -78.81 14.45 -7.96
C GLU A 153 -77.33 14.81 -8.23
N GLU A 154 -76.59 15.09 -7.16
CA GLU A 154 -75.16 15.38 -7.16
C GLU A 154 -74.33 14.14 -7.50
N LYS A 155 -74.77 12.95 -7.07
CA LYS A 155 -74.21 11.65 -7.45
C LYS A 155 -74.24 11.37 -8.97
N ALA A 156 -75.11 12.03 -9.72
CA ALA A 156 -75.20 11.87 -11.17
C ALA A 156 -74.13 12.69 -11.93
N VAL A 157 -73.42 13.59 -11.25
CA VAL A 157 -72.39 14.44 -11.84
C VAL A 157 -71.06 13.71 -11.87
N THR A 158 -70.48 13.53 -13.06
CA THR A 158 -69.21 12.81 -13.26
C THR A 158 -67.96 13.66 -12.96
N ALA A 159 -68.13 14.98 -12.86
CA ALA A 159 -67.04 15.91 -12.56
C ALA A 159 -66.62 15.82 -11.08
N PRO A 160 -65.36 16.11 -10.73
CA PRO A 160 -64.93 16.17 -9.34
C PRO A 160 -65.68 17.28 -8.61
N LEU A 161 -66.31 16.96 -7.48
CA LEU A 161 -67.07 17.92 -6.68
C LEU A 161 -66.40 18.18 -5.33
N PHE A 162 -66.38 19.45 -4.95
CA PHE A 162 -66.26 19.84 -3.55
C PHE A 162 -67.63 19.93 -2.93
N GLU A 163 -67.78 19.31 -1.77
CA GLU A 163 -68.88 19.57 -0.85
C GLU A 163 -68.39 20.55 0.21
N ILE A 164 -69.02 21.70 0.33
CA ILE A 164 -68.59 22.76 1.25
C ILE A 164 -69.74 23.13 2.18
N TYR A 165 -69.48 23.04 3.48
CA TYR A 165 -70.35 23.51 4.55
C TYR A 165 -69.82 24.83 5.09
N ASN A 166 -70.55 25.92 4.82
CA ASN A 166 -70.17 27.26 5.23
C ASN A 166 -71.14 27.82 6.29
N PRO A 167 -70.65 28.24 7.48
CA PRO A 167 -71.47 28.87 8.50
C PRO A 167 -71.93 30.26 8.07
N VAL A 168 -73.25 30.45 8.01
CA VAL A 168 -73.86 31.76 7.80
C VAL A 168 -73.97 32.48 9.13
N ARG A 169 -73.34 33.65 9.23
CA ARG A 169 -73.27 34.44 10.47
C ARG A 169 -74.19 35.65 10.41
N GLU A 170 -74.77 35.99 11.55
CA GLU A 170 -75.53 37.23 11.67
C GLU A 170 -74.57 38.45 11.70
N PRO A 171 -74.81 39.52 10.91
CA PRO A 171 -73.86 40.62 10.74
C PRO A 171 -73.42 41.34 12.03
N TRP A 172 -74.29 41.40 13.03
CA TRP A 172 -74.06 42.14 14.29
C TRP A 172 -73.62 41.27 15.47
N SER A 173 -74.06 40.00 15.56
CA SER A 173 -73.69 39.12 16.67
C SER A 173 -72.56 38.15 16.36
N GLY A 174 -72.27 37.90 15.08
CA GLY A 174 -71.26 36.92 14.65
C GLY A 174 -71.62 35.46 14.93
N GLU A 175 -72.78 35.21 15.55
CA GLU A 175 -73.29 33.87 15.80
C GLU A 175 -73.72 33.19 14.50
N VAL A 176 -73.53 31.88 14.43
CA VAL A 176 -73.95 31.05 13.30
C VAL A 176 -75.45 30.82 13.38
N VAL A 177 -76.20 31.34 12.40
CA VAL A 177 -77.67 31.26 12.35
C VAL A 177 -78.17 30.16 11.42
N ALA A 178 -77.37 29.81 10.40
CA ALA A 178 -77.64 28.74 9.45
C ALA A 178 -76.32 28.20 8.89
N VAL A 179 -76.37 27.09 8.17
CA VAL A 179 -75.24 26.58 7.38
C VAL A 179 -75.68 26.48 5.93
N SER A 180 -74.91 27.06 5.02
CA SER A 180 -75.06 26.84 3.58
C SER A 180 -74.18 25.65 3.18
N GLU A 181 -74.80 24.60 2.66
CA GLU A 181 -74.13 23.49 2.00
C GLU A 181 -74.21 23.73 0.49
N PHE A 182 -73.09 23.60 -0.21
CA PHE A 182 -73.09 23.71 -1.66
C PHE A 182 -72.01 22.86 -2.31
N TYR A 183 -72.28 22.50 -3.55
CA TYR A 183 -71.38 21.70 -4.37
C TYR A 183 -70.76 22.55 -5.48
N GLU A 184 -69.43 22.52 -5.61
CA GLU A 184 -68.70 23.23 -6.67
C GLU A 184 -67.91 22.23 -7.52
N VAL A 185 -67.84 22.47 -8.84
CA VAL A 185 -66.94 21.73 -9.72
C VAL A 185 -65.49 22.08 -9.40
N ALA A 186 -64.72 21.08 -8.99
CA ALA A 186 -63.37 21.22 -8.43
C ALA A 186 -62.25 20.98 -9.46
N ASP A 187 -62.47 21.31 -10.74
CA ASP A 187 -61.49 21.08 -11.81
C ASP A 187 -60.18 21.86 -11.56
N ASP A 188 -60.29 23.16 -11.23
CA ASP A 188 -59.12 24.03 -10.95
C ASP A 188 -58.33 23.55 -9.73
N PHE A 189 -59.03 23.04 -8.71
CA PHE A 189 -58.38 22.40 -7.56
C PHE A 189 -57.64 21.12 -7.96
N GLN A 190 -58.27 20.24 -8.74
CA GLN A 190 -57.66 18.99 -9.18
C GLN A 190 -56.43 19.26 -10.05
N GLU A 191 -56.47 20.24 -10.95
CA GLU A 191 -55.31 20.66 -11.74
C GLU A 191 -54.18 21.23 -10.86
N THR A 192 -54.52 22.14 -9.95
CA THR A 192 -53.57 22.74 -9.00
C THR A 192 -52.91 21.67 -8.13
N LEU A 193 -53.70 20.77 -7.54
CA LEU A 193 -53.22 19.66 -6.72
C LEU A 193 -52.32 18.71 -7.54
N ASN A 194 -52.76 18.30 -8.73
CA ASN A 194 -51.97 17.40 -9.58
C ASN A 194 -50.66 18.03 -10.05
N SER A 195 -50.64 19.35 -10.31
CA SER A 195 -49.42 20.07 -10.65
C SER A 195 -48.46 20.11 -9.45
N ALA A 196 -48.96 20.44 -8.25
CA ALA A 196 -48.17 20.53 -7.02
C ALA A 196 -47.58 19.17 -6.62
N LEU A 197 -48.39 18.09 -6.70
CA LEU A 197 -47.94 16.73 -6.42
C LEU A 197 -46.87 16.26 -7.42
N ARG A 198 -47.07 16.50 -8.73
CA ARG A 198 -46.07 16.15 -9.75
C ARG A 198 -44.74 16.84 -9.49
N TRP A 199 -44.75 18.15 -9.25
CA TRP A 199 -43.52 18.90 -8.96
C TRP A 199 -42.85 18.43 -7.67
N THR A 200 -43.63 18.19 -6.62
CA THR A 200 -43.11 17.67 -5.35
C THR A 200 -42.40 16.32 -5.55
N TRP A 201 -43.04 15.36 -6.22
CA TRP A 201 -42.43 14.06 -6.47
C TRP A 201 -41.22 14.12 -7.41
N LEU A 202 -41.22 15.01 -8.41
CA LEU A 202 -40.04 15.24 -9.25
C LEU A 202 -38.86 15.78 -8.44
N VAL A 203 -39.10 16.74 -7.54
CA VAL A 203 -38.06 17.31 -6.67
C VAL A 203 -37.53 16.25 -5.69
N VAL A 204 -38.41 15.48 -5.05
CA VAL A 204 -38.01 14.39 -4.14
C VAL A 204 -37.19 13.33 -4.87
N ALA A 205 -37.64 12.88 -6.04
CA ALA A 205 -36.91 11.90 -6.85
C ALA A 205 -35.55 12.43 -7.31
N GLY A 206 -35.49 13.68 -7.78
CA GLY A 206 -34.26 14.34 -8.21
C GLY A 206 -33.26 14.50 -7.06
N ALA A 207 -33.70 14.98 -5.90
CA ALA A 207 -32.87 15.14 -4.71
C ALA A 207 -32.34 13.78 -4.19
N THR A 208 -33.17 12.75 -4.24
CA THR A 208 -32.80 11.37 -3.86
C THR A 208 -31.73 10.82 -4.81
N ALA A 209 -31.93 10.96 -6.12
CA ALA A 209 -30.98 10.50 -7.13
C ALA A 209 -29.64 11.24 -7.03
N ALA A 210 -29.66 12.57 -6.83
CA ALA A 210 -28.46 13.37 -6.64
C ALA A 210 -27.69 12.96 -5.37
N SER A 211 -28.40 12.77 -4.25
CA SER A 211 -27.80 12.32 -2.98
C SER A 211 -27.18 10.93 -3.10
N LEU A 212 -27.89 9.99 -3.74
CA LEU A 212 -27.39 8.64 -3.98
C LEU A 212 -26.15 8.66 -4.88
N ALA A 213 -26.15 9.45 -5.96
CA ALA A 213 -25.01 9.57 -6.86
C ALA A 213 -23.77 10.16 -6.15
N LEU A 214 -23.96 11.20 -5.32
CA LEU A 214 -22.89 11.83 -4.56
C LEU A 214 -22.27 10.86 -3.53
N LEU A 215 -23.11 10.22 -2.71
CA LEU A 215 -22.65 9.26 -1.70
C LEU A 215 -21.99 8.04 -2.35
N SER A 216 -22.57 7.51 -3.43
CA SER A 216 -22.00 6.42 -4.20
C SER A 216 -20.63 6.80 -4.76
N GLY A 217 -20.49 8.00 -5.33
CA GLY A 217 -19.23 8.51 -5.86
C GLY A 217 -18.12 8.58 -4.81
N ILE A 218 -18.43 9.05 -3.59
CA ILE A 218 -17.48 9.08 -2.47
C ILE A 218 -17.03 7.66 -2.09
N VAL A 219 -17.99 6.74 -1.93
CA VAL A 219 -17.70 5.36 -1.52
C VAL A 219 -16.91 4.60 -2.59
N PHE A 220 -17.25 4.76 -3.88
CA PHE A 220 -16.49 4.16 -4.97
C PHE A 220 -15.06 4.71 -5.05
N ARG A 221 -14.87 6.03 -4.88
CA ARG A 221 -13.53 6.64 -4.83
C ARG A 221 -12.74 6.09 -3.64
N GLY A 222 -13.32 6.08 -2.44
CA GLY A 222 -12.68 5.53 -1.24
C GLY A 222 -12.30 4.06 -1.41
N SER A 223 -13.21 3.24 -1.94
CA SER A 223 -12.95 1.82 -2.20
C SER A 223 -11.81 1.60 -3.19
N ARG A 224 -11.71 2.41 -4.26
CA ARG A 224 -10.59 2.33 -5.21
C ARG A 224 -9.28 2.72 -4.55
N THR A 225 -9.25 3.80 -3.77
CA THR A 225 -8.05 4.23 -3.04
C THR A 225 -7.57 3.17 -2.05
N ILE A 226 -8.47 2.52 -1.32
CA ILE A 226 -8.12 1.44 -0.39
C ILE A 226 -7.49 0.26 -1.14
N GLN A 227 -8.05 -0.12 -2.30
CA GLN A 227 -7.51 -1.21 -3.11
C GLN A 227 -6.11 -0.88 -3.65
N THR A 228 -5.89 0.34 -4.14
CA THR A 228 -4.57 0.75 -4.64
C THR A 228 -3.53 0.82 -3.51
N GLN A 229 -3.90 1.36 -2.35
CA GLN A 229 -3.02 1.39 -1.17
C GLN A 229 -2.66 -0.01 -0.68
N ARG A 230 -3.62 -0.93 -0.65
CA ARG A 230 -3.38 -2.32 -0.24
C ARG A 230 -2.42 -3.02 -1.21
N ALA A 231 -2.63 -2.87 -2.52
CA ALA A 231 -1.74 -3.43 -3.53
C ALA A 231 -0.31 -2.86 -3.42
N ALA A 232 -0.18 -1.55 -3.20
CA ALA A 232 1.13 -0.91 -3.00
C ALA A 232 1.83 -1.42 -1.72
N LEU A 233 1.09 -1.62 -0.63
CA LEU A 233 1.62 -2.17 0.60
C LEU A 233 2.08 -3.63 0.42
N GLU A 234 1.30 -4.46 -0.25
CA GLU A 234 1.66 -5.85 -0.58
C GLU A 234 2.93 -5.91 -1.45
N ALA A 235 3.07 -5.02 -2.44
CA ALA A 235 4.29 -4.89 -3.22
C ALA A 235 5.50 -4.48 -2.36
N LYS A 236 5.33 -3.51 -1.45
CA LYS A 236 6.41 -3.05 -0.56
C LYS A 236 6.84 -4.13 0.43
N VAL A 237 5.90 -4.93 0.94
CA VAL A 237 6.21 -6.08 1.80
C VAL A 237 7.04 -7.11 1.05
N THR A 238 6.67 -7.43 -0.19
CA THR A 238 7.44 -8.36 -1.05
C THR A 238 8.86 -7.84 -1.29
N GLU A 239 9.02 -6.58 -1.67
CA GLU A 239 10.33 -5.93 -1.90
C GLU A 239 11.21 -6.00 -0.63
N LEU A 240 10.64 -5.72 0.55
CA LEU A 240 11.37 -5.80 1.82
C LEU A 240 11.77 -7.23 2.17
N GLN A 241 10.91 -8.22 1.89
CA GLN A 241 11.24 -9.63 2.11
C GLN A 241 12.41 -10.07 1.24
N GLU A 242 12.43 -9.67 -0.03
CA GLU A 242 13.54 -9.94 -0.95
C GLU A 242 14.84 -9.28 -0.47
N ALA A 243 14.78 -8.00 -0.08
CA ALA A 243 15.94 -7.28 0.44
C ALA A 243 16.51 -7.93 1.72
N LEU A 244 15.64 -8.37 2.64
CA LEU A 244 16.05 -9.10 3.85
C LEU A 244 16.68 -10.46 3.52
N ALA A 245 16.11 -11.19 2.56
CA ALA A 245 16.68 -12.46 2.11
C ALA A 245 18.09 -12.25 1.51
N GLN A 246 18.27 -11.24 0.66
CA GLN A 246 19.58 -10.87 0.11
C GLN A 246 20.57 -10.46 1.20
N ASN A 247 20.15 -9.63 2.16
CA ASN A 247 21.00 -9.21 3.27
C ASN A 247 21.46 -10.40 4.13
N SER A 248 20.55 -11.33 4.42
CA SER A 248 20.87 -12.55 5.18
C SER A 248 21.89 -13.43 4.46
N SER A 249 21.76 -13.59 3.14
CA SER A 249 22.70 -14.33 2.29
C SER A 249 24.08 -13.67 2.28
N LEU A 250 24.14 -12.35 2.10
CA LEU A 250 25.38 -11.58 2.16
C LEU A 250 26.06 -11.72 3.53
N ARG A 251 25.30 -11.61 4.62
CA ARG A 251 25.81 -11.79 5.98
C ARG A 251 26.41 -13.18 6.18
N GLN A 252 25.76 -14.23 5.68
CA GLN A 252 26.31 -15.58 5.71
C GLN A 252 27.60 -15.71 4.89
N ARG A 253 27.67 -15.10 3.70
CA ARG A 253 28.88 -15.08 2.87
C ARG A 253 30.05 -14.40 3.58
N VAL A 254 29.80 -13.24 4.20
CA VAL A 254 30.81 -12.51 4.98
C VAL A 254 31.28 -13.34 6.18
N GLN A 255 30.37 -13.96 6.93
CA GLN A 255 30.74 -14.83 8.05
C GLN A 255 31.57 -16.05 7.60
N ARG A 256 31.22 -16.68 6.48
CA ARG A 256 32.00 -17.79 5.91
C ARG A 256 33.39 -17.33 5.47
N ALA A 257 33.49 -16.18 4.80
CA ALA A 257 34.78 -15.61 4.39
C ALA A 257 35.67 -15.28 5.59
N SER A 258 35.11 -14.64 6.63
CA SER A 258 35.83 -14.35 7.87
C SER A 258 36.34 -15.62 8.56
N ARG A 259 35.49 -16.66 8.72
CA ARG A 259 35.92 -17.95 9.29
C ARG A 259 37.05 -18.60 8.49
N ARG A 260 36.98 -18.55 7.15
CA ARG A 260 38.04 -19.07 6.28
C ARG A 260 39.35 -18.29 6.48
N ALA A 261 39.29 -16.96 6.53
CA ALA A 261 40.46 -16.12 6.77
C ALA A 261 41.12 -16.45 8.13
N THR A 262 40.33 -16.57 9.20
CA THR A 262 40.83 -16.99 10.51
C THR A 262 41.47 -18.38 10.46
N ALA A 263 40.83 -19.35 9.81
CA ALA A 263 41.37 -20.71 9.69
C ALA A 263 42.66 -20.79 8.85
N ILE A 264 42.83 -19.93 7.84
CA ILE A 264 44.07 -19.81 7.08
C ILE A 264 45.16 -19.20 7.97
N ASN A 265 44.86 -18.09 8.66
CA ASN A 265 45.82 -17.43 9.55
C ASN A 265 46.32 -18.36 10.66
N GLU A 266 45.42 -19.10 11.29
CA GLU A 266 45.74 -20.08 12.33
C GLU A 266 46.64 -21.21 11.81
N ARG A 267 46.41 -21.69 10.58
CA ARG A 267 47.31 -22.66 9.93
C ARG A 267 48.70 -22.08 9.66
N TYR A 268 48.77 -20.82 9.22
CA TYR A 268 50.05 -20.12 9.03
C TYR A 268 50.82 -19.98 10.35
N LEU A 269 50.16 -19.56 11.43
CA LEU A 269 50.79 -19.42 12.75
C LEU A 269 51.33 -20.76 13.28
N ARG A 270 50.55 -21.84 13.18
CA ARG A 270 51.01 -23.18 13.58
C ARG A 270 52.23 -23.63 12.79
N ARG A 271 52.25 -23.35 11.49
CA ARG A 271 53.40 -23.68 10.64
C ARG A 271 54.65 -22.91 11.05
N ILE A 272 54.53 -21.61 11.29
CA ILE A 272 55.66 -20.80 11.80
C ILE A 272 56.16 -21.34 13.14
N GLY A 273 55.24 -21.72 14.04
CA GLY A 273 55.58 -22.33 15.32
C GLY A 273 56.37 -23.64 15.17
N ALA A 274 55.94 -24.51 14.24
CA ALA A 274 56.63 -25.76 13.93
C ALA A 274 58.03 -25.52 13.31
N ASP A 275 58.12 -24.63 12.31
CA ASP A 275 59.39 -24.28 11.65
C ASP A 275 60.41 -23.70 12.66
N LEU A 276 59.94 -22.91 13.63
CA LEU A 276 60.79 -22.36 14.70
C LEU A 276 61.21 -23.42 15.72
N HIS A 277 60.32 -24.34 16.06
CA HIS A 277 60.59 -25.41 17.03
C HIS A 277 61.57 -26.45 16.47
N ASP A 278 61.34 -26.91 15.25
CA ASP A 278 62.08 -28.05 14.70
C ASP A 278 63.47 -27.68 14.17
N GLY A 279 63.69 -26.41 13.80
CA GLY A 279 65.00 -25.93 13.37
C GLY A 279 65.75 -25.17 14.48
N PRO A 280 65.50 -23.86 14.63
CA PRO A 280 66.28 -23.02 15.54
C PRO A 280 66.26 -23.47 17.00
N ALA A 281 65.10 -23.86 17.53
CA ALA A 281 65.00 -24.22 18.95
C ALA A 281 65.80 -25.51 19.26
N GLN A 282 65.79 -26.50 18.37
CA GLN A 282 66.60 -27.71 18.51
C GLN A 282 68.11 -27.41 18.40
N LEU A 283 68.52 -26.55 17.47
CA LEU A 283 69.92 -26.14 17.35
C LEU A 283 70.40 -25.38 18.58
N VAL A 284 69.57 -24.49 19.13
CA VAL A 284 69.88 -23.80 20.40
C VAL A 284 69.96 -24.79 21.56
N ALA A 285 69.06 -25.77 21.64
CA ALA A 285 69.10 -26.81 22.66
C ALA A 285 70.37 -27.68 22.55
N LEU A 286 70.78 -28.04 21.33
CA LEU A 286 72.03 -28.75 21.07
C LEU A 286 73.25 -27.93 21.48
N ALA A 287 73.27 -26.63 21.17
CA ALA A 287 74.33 -25.73 21.61
C ALA A 287 74.42 -25.65 23.14
N ALA A 288 73.27 -25.56 23.83
CA ALA A 288 73.21 -25.59 25.30
C ALA A 288 73.75 -26.91 25.87
N LEU A 289 73.38 -28.06 25.29
CA LEU A 289 73.90 -29.35 25.73
C LEU A 289 75.43 -29.47 25.54
N ARG A 290 75.97 -28.93 24.45
CA ARG A 290 77.41 -28.90 24.20
C ARG A 290 78.15 -27.97 25.17
N MET A 291 77.51 -26.90 25.66
CA MET A 291 78.08 -26.04 26.70
C MET A 291 78.27 -26.78 28.03
N ASP A 292 77.42 -27.77 28.35
CA ASP A 292 77.54 -28.60 29.55
C ASP A 292 78.53 -29.77 29.39
N SER A 293 79.24 -29.85 28.26
CA SER A 293 80.18 -30.94 27.96
C SER A 293 81.35 -30.98 28.96
N PRO A 294 81.73 -32.16 29.49
CA PRO A 294 82.90 -32.32 30.38
C PRO A 294 84.20 -31.78 29.76
N VAL A 295 84.29 -31.76 28.42
CA VAL A 295 85.41 -31.19 27.66
C VAL A 295 85.65 -29.72 28.01
N LEU A 296 84.59 -28.96 28.31
CA LEU A 296 84.68 -27.53 28.66
C LEU A 296 84.90 -27.31 30.17
N VAL A 297 84.39 -28.22 31.00
CA VAL A 297 84.38 -28.07 32.47
C VAL A 297 85.62 -28.67 33.13
N ASP A 298 86.21 -29.72 32.57
CA ASP A 298 87.39 -30.39 33.13
C ASP A 298 88.68 -29.59 32.83
N PRO A 299 89.39 -29.08 33.87
CA PRO A 299 90.64 -28.33 33.72
C PRO A 299 91.75 -29.13 33.03
N ALA A 300 91.73 -30.47 33.12
CA ALA A 300 92.72 -31.37 32.54
C ALA A 300 92.58 -31.53 31.02
N THR A 301 91.47 -31.08 30.43
CA THR A 301 91.23 -31.22 28.99
C THR A 301 92.22 -30.38 28.16
N PRO A 302 92.90 -30.96 27.16
CA PRO A 302 93.83 -30.24 26.29
C PRO A 302 93.17 -29.03 25.61
N LYS A 303 93.90 -27.91 25.54
CA LYS A 303 93.42 -26.65 24.94
C LYS A 303 92.84 -26.82 23.51
N PRO A 304 93.45 -27.59 22.59
CA PRO A 304 92.90 -27.78 21.24
C PRO A 304 91.52 -28.44 21.24
N GLN A 305 91.25 -29.31 22.21
CA GLN A 305 89.99 -30.04 22.31
C GLN A 305 88.88 -29.15 22.87
N ARG A 306 89.20 -28.25 23.81
CA ARG A 306 88.30 -27.17 24.25
C ARG A 306 87.99 -26.18 23.14
N GLU A 307 89.00 -25.73 22.40
CA GLU A 307 88.83 -24.79 21.28
C GLU A 307 87.95 -25.40 20.17
N ALA A 308 88.09 -26.70 19.89
CA ALA A 308 87.23 -27.42 18.94
C ALA A 308 85.76 -27.49 19.40
N GLU A 309 85.51 -27.71 20.69
CA GLU A 309 84.14 -27.79 21.21
C GLU A 309 83.46 -26.41 21.24
N ILE A 310 84.19 -25.37 21.62
CA ILE A 310 83.74 -23.96 21.52
C ILE A 310 83.42 -23.60 20.06
N ALA A 311 84.28 -23.97 19.12
CA ALA A 311 84.02 -23.76 17.69
C ALA A 311 82.77 -24.52 17.22
N GLY A 312 82.53 -25.72 17.75
CA GLY A 312 81.31 -26.49 17.52
C GLY A 312 80.04 -25.77 17.98
N ILE A 313 80.05 -25.21 19.19
CA ILE A 313 78.93 -24.42 19.74
C ILE A 313 78.67 -23.17 18.89
N HIS A 314 79.72 -22.42 18.56
CA HIS A 314 79.60 -21.24 17.68
C HIS A 314 79.01 -21.59 16.33
N LYS A 315 79.41 -22.73 15.75
CA LYS A 315 78.85 -23.22 14.49
C LYS A 315 77.35 -23.50 14.62
N THR A 316 76.94 -24.28 15.62
CA THR A 316 75.52 -24.63 15.85
C THR A 316 74.65 -23.39 16.13
N LEU A 317 75.14 -22.44 16.92
CA LEU A 317 74.43 -21.18 17.17
C LEU A 317 74.35 -20.30 15.92
N GLY A 318 75.43 -20.29 15.11
CA GLY A 318 75.46 -19.63 13.80
C GLY A 318 74.43 -20.22 12.83
N GLU A 319 74.28 -21.54 12.81
CA GLU A 319 73.26 -22.25 12.04
C GLU A 319 71.84 -21.87 12.53
N ALA A 320 71.59 -21.88 13.84
CA ALA A 320 70.30 -21.46 14.41
C ALA A 320 69.92 -20.02 14.05
N MET A 321 70.87 -19.09 14.15
CA MET A 321 70.67 -17.69 13.77
C MET A 321 70.42 -17.52 12.26
N SER A 322 71.05 -18.34 11.44
CA SER A 322 70.81 -18.37 10.00
C SER A 322 69.38 -18.83 9.68
N GLU A 323 68.90 -19.88 10.37
CA GLU A 323 67.54 -20.40 10.21
C GLU A 323 66.47 -19.40 10.69
N ILE A 324 66.65 -18.76 11.86
CA ILE A 324 65.75 -17.70 12.35
C ILE A 324 65.68 -16.55 11.34
N ARG A 325 66.83 -16.08 10.84
CA ARG A 325 66.85 -15.02 9.82
C ARG A 325 66.15 -15.46 8.54
N GLY A 326 66.27 -16.74 8.16
CA GLY A 326 65.54 -17.34 7.06
C GLY A 326 64.02 -17.22 7.23
N ILE A 327 63.51 -17.62 8.40
CA ILE A 327 62.08 -17.55 8.75
C ILE A 327 61.60 -16.10 8.78
N CYS A 328 62.29 -15.20 9.49
CA CYS A 328 61.90 -13.79 9.60
C CYS A 328 61.87 -13.10 8.22
N ASN A 329 62.85 -13.35 7.36
CA ASN A 329 62.90 -12.77 6.01
C ASN A 329 61.79 -13.30 5.10
N GLY A 330 61.31 -14.53 5.34
CA GLY A 330 60.13 -15.08 4.69
C GLY A 330 58.81 -14.45 5.14
N LEU A 331 58.80 -13.73 6.26
CA LEU A 331 57.60 -13.10 6.85
C LEU A 331 57.53 -11.61 6.58
N VAL A 332 58.67 -10.89 6.64
CA VAL A 332 58.71 -9.46 6.35
C VAL A 332 58.46 -9.22 4.87
N LEU A 333 57.63 -8.22 4.60
CA LEU A 333 57.32 -7.74 3.27
C LEU A 333 57.79 -6.28 3.20
N PRO A 334 58.48 -5.85 2.12
CA PRO A 334 58.78 -4.44 1.93
C PRO A 334 57.48 -3.62 1.75
N GLN A 335 57.57 -2.29 1.74
CA GLN A 335 56.42 -1.42 1.44
C GLN A 335 56.00 -1.57 -0.02
N ILE A 336 55.16 -2.57 -0.31
CA ILE A 336 54.76 -2.97 -1.67
C ILE A 336 53.58 -2.14 -2.20
N GLU A 337 52.73 -1.60 -1.32
CA GLU A 337 51.45 -0.97 -1.66
C GLU A 337 51.59 0.20 -2.65
N THR A 338 52.60 1.04 -2.49
CA THR A 338 52.80 2.25 -3.29
C THR A 338 53.75 2.07 -4.48
N GLN A 339 54.32 0.87 -4.67
CA GLN A 339 55.32 0.63 -5.70
C GLN A 339 54.71 0.04 -6.99
N ALA A 340 55.30 0.40 -8.12
CA ALA A 340 54.98 -0.21 -9.41
C ALA A 340 55.51 -1.66 -9.46
N VAL A 341 54.87 -2.52 -10.27
CA VAL A 341 55.27 -3.94 -10.42
C VAL A 341 56.73 -4.08 -10.87
N ALA A 342 57.20 -3.17 -11.72
CA ALA A 342 58.60 -3.12 -12.16
C ALA A 342 59.56 -2.96 -10.96
N ASP A 343 59.23 -2.06 -10.04
CA ASP A 343 60.07 -1.76 -8.88
C ASP A 343 60.05 -2.89 -7.86
N ILE A 344 58.90 -3.54 -7.69
CA ILE A 344 58.77 -4.74 -6.85
C ILE A 344 59.66 -5.87 -7.37
N LEU A 345 59.70 -6.11 -8.68
CA LEU A 345 60.55 -7.12 -9.31
C LEU A 345 62.04 -6.76 -9.18
N ARG A 346 62.40 -5.48 -9.42
CA ARG A 346 63.77 -4.98 -9.20
C ARG A 346 64.20 -5.14 -7.75
N LEU A 347 63.32 -4.83 -6.80
CA LEU A 347 63.58 -4.95 -5.37
C LEU A 347 63.79 -6.41 -4.95
N ALA A 348 62.94 -7.32 -5.42
CA ALA A 348 63.09 -8.76 -5.14
C ALA A 348 64.43 -9.30 -5.66
N VAL A 349 64.83 -8.91 -6.87
CA VAL A 349 66.11 -9.28 -7.46
C VAL A 349 67.27 -8.66 -6.69
N ALA A 350 67.26 -7.35 -6.44
CA ALA A 350 68.34 -6.65 -5.76
C ALA A 350 68.58 -7.20 -4.35
N GLU A 351 67.51 -7.48 -3.59
CA GLU A 351 67.62 -8.07 -2.25
C GLU A 351 68.13 -9.52 -2.29
N HIS A 352 67.80 -10.28 -3.35
CA HIS A 352 68.38 -11.59 -3.57
C HIS A 352 69.88 -11.50 -3.85
N GLU A 353 70.29 -10.69 -4.84
CA GLU A 353 71.71 -10.52 -5.22
C GLU A 353 72.56 -10.07 -4.03
N ARG A 354 72.07 -9.08 -3.25
CA ARG A 354 72.74 -8.57 -2.05
C ARG A 354 72.99 -9.66 -1.00
N ARG A 355 72.13 -10.67 -0.93
CA ARG A 355 72.19 -11.73 0.08
C ARG A 355 73.01 -12.93 -0.37
N THR A 356 72.95 -13.29 -1.64
CA THR A 356 73.53 -14.53 -2.17
C THR A 356 74.84 -14.32 -2.93
N ASP A 357 75.18 -13.05 -3.22
CA ASP A 357 76.31 -12.66 -4.06
C ASP A 357 76.28 -13.32 -5.46
N THR A 358 75.07 -13.63 -5.93
CA THR A 358 74.83 -14.17 -7.28
C THR A 358 74.20 -13.13 -8.18
N LYS A 359 74.40 -13.28 -9.50
CA LYS A 359 73.83 -12.39 -10.51
C LYS A 359 72.54 -12.97 -11.09
N VAL A 360 71.54 -12.12 -11.22
CA VAL A 360 70.22 -12.46 -11.75
C VAL A 360 69.92 -11.58 -12.96
N LEU A 361 69.65 -12.20 -14.11
CA LEU A 361 69.27 -11.46 -15.31
C LEU A 361 67.79 -11.06 -15.21
N LEU A 362 67.51 -9.78 -15.01
CA LEU A 362 66.15 -9.24 -14.97
C LEU A 362 65.74 -8.68 -16.34
N THR A 363 64.63 -9.16 -16.90
CA THR A 363 64.05 -8.67 -18.16
C THR A 363 62.61 -8.21 -17.93
N LEU A 364 62.35 -6.93 -18.17
CA LEU A 364 61.04 -6.30 -17.98
C LEU A 364 60.55 -5.68 -19.30
N PRO A 365 59.24 -5.64 -19.56
CA PRO A 365 58.69 -4.89 -20.68
C PRO A 365 58.67 -3.38 -20.34
N GLU A 366 58.50 -2.52 -21.36
CA GLU A 366 58.44 -1.05 -21.15
C GLU A 366 57.29 -0.61 -20.25
N ARG A 367 56.16 -1.34 -20.30
CA ARG A 367 55.00 -1.07 -19.46
C ARG A 367 54.50 -2.35 -18.81
N LEU A 368 54.30 -2.28 -17.51
CA LEU A 368 53.64 -3.29 -16.70
C LEU A 368 52.30 -2.72 -16.19
N PRO A 369 51.30 -3.59 -15.94
CA PRO A 369 50.00 -3.15 -15.48
C PRO A 369 50.07 -2.63 -14.04
N GLU A 370 49.13 -1.74 -13.68
CA GLU A 370 48.81 -1.52 -12.28
C GLU A 370 48.06 -2.72 -11.74
N LEU A 371 48.44 -3.13 -10.54
CA LEU A 371 47.90 -4.32 -9.87
C LEU A 371 47.50 -3.95 -8.45
N GLY A 372 46.53 -4.67 -7.91
CA GLY A 372 46.18 -4.56 -6.50
C GLY A 372 47.33 -5.01 -5.59
N THR A 373 47.24 -4.64 -4.31
CA THR A 373 48.25 -4.99 -3.30
C THR A 373 48.45 -6.51 -3.21
N SER A 374 47.37 -7.30 -3.30
CA SER A 374 47.42 -8.77 -3.18
C SER A 374 48.22 -9.44 -4.30
N GLU A 375 48.06 -8.98 -5.54
CA GLU A 375 48.79 -9.44 -6.71
C GLU A 375 50.25 -9.04 -6.61
N LYS A 376 50.53 -7.77 -6.25
CA LYS A 376 51.88 -7.23 -6.03
C LYS A 376 52.65 -8.05 -4.98
N ILE A 377 52.02 -8.37 -3.85
CA ILE A 377 52.57 -9.24 -2.80
C ILE A 377 52.88 -10.64 -3.34
N SER A 378 51.96 -11.22 -4.09
CA SER A 378 52.08 -12.58 -4.61
C SER A 378 53.21 -12.70 -5.64
N ILE A 379 53.38 -11.68 -6.50
CA ILE A 379 54.52 -11.58 -7.43
C ILE A 379 55.85 -11.49 -6.67
N TYR A 380 55.93 -10.63 -5.65
CA TYR A 380 57.15 -10.50 -4.85
C TYR A 380 57.55 -11.82 -4.19
N ARG A 381 56.59 -12.48 -3.53
CA ARG A 381 56.80 -13.77 -2.88
C ARG A 381 57.19 -14.86 -3.89
N PHE A 382 56.54 -14.89 -5.05
CA PHE A 382 56.89 -15.82 -6.12
C PHE A 382 58.33 -15.66 -6.59
N VAL A 383 58.78 -14.44 -6.87
CA VAL A 383 60.17 -14.18 -7.28
C VAL A 383 61.15 -14.47 -6.16
N GLN A 384 60.84 -14.04 -4.94
CA GLN A 384 61.70 -14.27 -3.77
C GLN A 384 61.95 -15.76 -3.54
N GLU A 385 60.89 -16.56 -3.52
CA GLU A 385 60.97 -18.00 -3.27
C GLU A 385 61.53 -18.76 -4.48
N GLY A 386 61.19 -18.35 -5.70
CA GLY A 386 61.77 -18.91 -6.92
C GLY A 386 63.29 -18.74 -6.98
N LEU A 387 63.81 -17.54 -6.71
CA LEU A 387 65.25 -17.27 -6.66
C LEU A 387 65.92 -17.97 -5.47
N ASN A 388 65.25 -18.05 -4.32
CA ASN A 388 65.79 -18.78 -3.17
C ASN A 388 65.96 -20.29 -3.48
N ASN A 389 64.98 -20.88 -4.17
CA ASN A 389 65.03 -22.26 -4.62
C ASN A 389 66.13 -22.48 -5.68
N ALA A 390 66.26 -21.55 -6.64
CA ALA A 390 67.35 -21.56 -7.62
C ALA A 390 68.74 -21.47 -6.95
N PHE A 391 68.90 -20.66 -5.91
CA PHE A 391 70.15 -20.57 -5.16
C PHE A 391 70.44 -21.86 -4.36
N ARG A 392 69.47 -22.33 -3.56
CA ARG A 392 69.65 -23.49 -2.68
C ARG A 392 69.83 -24.80 -3.45
N HIS A 393 69.05 -25.02 -4.49
CA HIS A 393 69.01 -26.30 -5.22
C HIS A 393 69.75 -26.24 -6.56
N GLY A 394 69.69 -25.10 -7.26
CA GLY A 394 70.38 -24.86 -8.53
C GLY A 394 71.82 -24.35 -8.39
N LYS A 395 72.30 -24.16 -7.15
CA LYS A 395 73.62 -23.55 -6.83
C LYS A 395 73.80 -22.15 -7.43
N GLY A 396 72.69 -21.43 -7.64
CA GLY A 396 72.69 -20.04 -8.10
C GLY A 396 73.15 -19.82 -9.55
N LYS A 397 73.27 -20.87 -10.36
CA LYS A 397 73.74 -20.78 -11.75
C LYS A 397 72.62 -20.37 -12.71
N GLY A 398 72.89 -19.37 -13.56
CA GLY A 398 72.03 -18.98 -14.67
C GLY A 398 70.66 -18.43 -14.27
N GLN A 399 70.56 -17.75 -13.13
CA GLN A 399 69.30 -17.22 -12.62
C GLN A 399 68.76 -16.08 -13.51
N GLN A 400 67.50 -16.19 -13.91
CA GLN A 400 66.80 -15.19 -14.71
C GLN A 400 65.39 -14.94 -14.16
N VAL A 401 64.99 -13.67 -14.14
CA VAL A 401 63.61 -13.24 -13.89
C VAL A 401 63.11 -12.49 -15.12
N ARG A 402 61.96 -12.90 -15.65
CA ARG A 402 61.37 -12.28 -16.84
C ARG A 402 59.91 -11.95 -16.59
N ALA A 403 59.52 -10.73 -16.87
CA ALA A 403 58.12 -10.33 -16.96
C ALA A 403 57.74 -10.05 -18.42
N THR A 404 56.56 -10.49 -18.85
CA THR A 404 56.05 -10.22 -20.20
C THR A 404 54.54 -10.01 -20.18
N MET A 405 54.04 -9.20 -21.10
CA MET A 405 52.60 -9.01 -21.34
C MET A 405 52.19 -9.79 -22.58
N LYS A 406 51.19 -10.67 -22.47
CA LYS A 406 50.63 -11.42 -23.61
C LYS A 406 49.13 -11.54 -23.49
N GLY A 407 48.40 -10.97 -24.46
CA GLY A 407 46.93 -11.08 -24.56
C GLY A 407 46.19 -10.61 -23.30
N GLY A 408 46.57 -9.46 -22.73
CA GLY A 408 45.96 -8.91 -21.50
C GLY A 408 46.36 -9.63 -20.21
N LYS A 409 47.34 -10.54 -20.25
CA LYS A 409 47.85 -11.26 -19.08
C LYS A 409 49.29 -10.89 -18.81
N LEU A 410 49.62 -10.75 -17.53
CA LEU A 410 50.98 -10.62 -17.04
C LEU A 410 51.55 -12.01 -16.78
N LEU A 411 52.65 -12.33 -17.44
CA LEU A 411 53.43 -13.54 -17.18
C LEU A 411 54.72 -13.14 -16.46
N VAL A 412 54.96 -13.73 -15.29
CA VAL A 412 56.22 -13.60 -14.56
C VAL A 412 56.88 -14.97 -14.45
N GLU A 413 58.14 -15.04 -14.83
CA GLU A 413 58.93 -16.25 -14.92
C GLU A 413 60.19 -16.11 -14.05
N VAL A 414 60.53 -17.18 -13.33
CA VAL A 414 61.82 -17.36 -12.68
C VAL A 414 62.46 -18.64 -13.21
N GLN A 415 63.71 -18.55 -13.68
CA GLN A 415 64.44 -19.65 -14.30
C GLN A 415 65.85 -19.79 -13.71
N ASP A 416 66.36 -21.02 -13.64
CA ASP A 416 67.75 -21.35 -13.35
C ASP A 416 68.30 -22.43 -14.31
N THR A 417 69.62 -22.66 -14.30
CA THR A 417 70.31 -23.69 -15.11
C THR A 417 70.92 -24.81 -14.26
N GLY A 418 70.32 -25.09 -13.10
CA GLY A 418 70.71 -26.15 -12.20
C GLY A 418 70.35 -27.56 -12.69
N PRO A 419 70.52 -28.59 -11.85
CA PRO A 419 70.28 -29.99 -12.23
C PRO A 419 68.80 -30.36 -12.42
N GLY A 420 67.88 -29.44 -12.09
CA GLY A 420 66.44 -29.67 -12.07
C GLY A 420 66.00 -30.67 -10.99
N PHE A 421 64.70 -30.96 -10.97
CA PHE A 421 64.08 -31.96 -10.09
C PHE A 421 62.86 -32.58 -10.77
N ASN A 422 62.34 -33.67 -10.19
CA ASN A 422 61.08 -34.26 -10.67
C ASN A 422 59.88 -33.57 -10.00
N PRO A 423 59.05 -32.80 -10.74
CA PRO A 423 57.92 -32.07 -10.17
C PRO A 423 56.88 -32.98 -9.50
N ALA A 424 56.76 -34.24 -9.95
CA ALA A 424 55.80 -35.21 -9.42
C ALA A 424 56.24 -35.87 -8.10
N ARG A 425 57.50 -35.69 -7.67
CA ARG A 425 58.02 -36.28 -6.42
C ARG A 425 58.46 -35.25 -5.37
N SER A 426 58.52 -33.97 -5.74
CA SER A 426 58.99 -32.90 -4.85
C SER A 426 57.81 -32.06 -4.36
N GLU A 427 57.15 -32.52 -3.30
CA GLU A 427 56.20 -31.71 -2.52
C GLU A 427 56.93 -30.83 -1.49
N GLY A 428 57.88 -30.01 -1.96
CA GLY A 428 58.44 -28.98 -1.10
C GLY A 428 57.33 -28.02 -0.68
N LEU A 429 57.13 -27.83 0.64
CA LEU A 429 56.09 -26.98 1.22
C LEU A 429 56.09 -25.52 0.71
N GLY A 430 57.17 -25.07 0.05
CA GLY A 430 57.30 -23.76 -0.59
C GLY A 430 56.56 -23.65 -1.93
N LEU A 431 56.72 -24.62 -2.85
CA LEU A 431 56.09 -24.58 -4.19
C LEU A 431 54.58 -24.81 -4.12
N ALA A 432 54.12 -25.69 -3.24
CA ALA A 432 52.68 -25.92 -3.00
C ALA A 432 51.99 -24.66 -2.43
N GLY A 433 52.65 -23.95 -1.51
CA GLY A 433 52.14 -22.70 -0.94
C GLY A 433 52.14 -21.54 -1.94
N LEU A 434 53.13 -21.47 -2.83
CA LEU A 434 53.12 -20.51 -3.94
C LEU A 434 51.98 -20.77 -4.92
N ARG A 435 51.76 -22.04 -5.30
CA ARG A 435 50.65 -22.44 -6.17
C ARG A 435 49.30 -22.03 -5.56
N GLU A 436 49.04 -22.43 -4.33
CA GLU A 436 47.78 -22.11 -3.63
C GLU A 436 47.57 -20.59 -3.54
N ARG A 437 48.62 -19.82 -3.25
CA ARG A 437 48.57 -18.36 -3.20
C ARG A 437 48.20 -17.75 -4.56
N ILE A 438 48.88 -18.16 -5.63
CA ILE A 438 48.65 -17.62 -6.98
C ILE A 438 47.26 -18.01 -7.50
N GLU A 439 46.84 -19.25 -7.28
CA GLU A 439 45.50 -19.71 -7.65
C GLU A 439 44.41 -19.01 -6.81
N SER A 440 44.69 -18.64 -5.55
CA SER A 440 43.73 -17.92 -4.69
C SER A 440 43.42 -16.49 -5.15
N ILE A 441 44.32 -15.87 -5.93
CA ILE A 441 44.11 -14.57 -6.58
C ILE A 441 43.64 -14.71 -8.05
N GLY A 442 43.19 -15.90 -8.45
CA GLY A 442 42.71 -16.16 -9.81
C GLY A 442 43.81 -16.32 -10.86
N GLY A 443 45.06 -16.47 -10.43
CA GLY A 443 46.21 -16.72 -11.29
C GLY A 443 46.42 -18.19 -11.65
N GLN A 444 47.32 -18.45 -12.60
CA GLN A 444 47.77 -19.80 -12.95
C GLN A 444 49.25 -19.96 -12.58
N PHE A 445 49.62 -21.14 -12.07
CA PHE A 445 50.99 -21.47 -11.68
C PHE A 445 51.45 -22.75 -12.39
N GLU A 446 52.58 -22.64 -13.09
CA GLU A 446 53.21 -23.73 -13.83
C GLU A 446 54.65 -23.95 -13.37
N THR A 447 55.06 -25.22 -13.33
CA THR A 447 56.41 -25.64 -12.98
C THR A 447 56.94 -26.58 -14.05
N LEU A 448 58.05 -26.21 -14.65
CA LEU A 448 58.78 -26.98 -15.64
C LEU A 448 60.18 -27.23 -15.08
N SER A 449 60.56 -28.48 -14.85
CA SER A 449 61.90 -28.80 -14.34
C SER A 449 62.45 -30.05 -15.02
N GLY A 450 63.76 -30.03 -15.32
CA GLY A 450 64.45 -31.11 -16.00
C GLY A 450 65.97 -30.92 -16.00
N PRO A 451 66.73 -31.74 -16.74
CA PRO A 451 68.20 -31.74 -16.71
C PRO A 451 68.87 -30.41 -17.11
N GLY A 452 68.13 -29.49 -17.73
CA GLY A 452 68.57 -28.16 -18.14
C GLY A 452 68.20 -27.02 -17.18
N GLY A 453 67.62 -27.33 -16.01
CA GLY A 453 67.24 -26.34 -14.99
C GLY A 453 65.76 -26.37 -14.61
N THR A 454 65.34 -25.40 -13.80
CA THR A 454 63.94 -25.20 -13.40
C THR A 454 63.43 -23.87 -13.94
N ARG A 455 62.17 -23.87 -14.38
CA ARG A 455 61.39 -22.72 -14.81
C ARG A 455 60.05 -22.72 -14.08
N LEU A 456 59.80 -21.66 -13.33
CA LEU A 456 58.54 -21.39 -12.67
C LEU A 456 57.84 -20.26 -13.42
N VAL A 457 56.54 -20.39 -13.67
CA VAL A 457 55.76 -19.37 -14.39
C VAL A 457 54.46 -19.11 -13.65
N ILE A 458 54.14 -17.83 -13.44
CA ILE A 458 52.81 -17.38 -13.04
C ILE A 458 52.16 -16.57 -14.14
N THR A 459 50.86 -16.75 -14.30
CA THR A 459 50.04 -15.94 -15.21
C THR A 459 48.92 -15.28 -14.43
N LEU A 460 48.84 -13.95 -14.49
CA LEU A 460 47.80 -13.15 -13.86
C LEU A 460 46.98 -12.44 -14.94
N SER A 461 45.66 -12.53 -14.85
CA SER A 461 44.76 -11.73 -15.68
C SER A 461 44.79 -10.29 -15.21
N VAL A 462 44.99 -9.35 -16.12
CA VAL A 462 44.88 -7.93 -15.82
C VAL A 462 43.48 -7.52 -16.22
N GLU A 463 42.57 -7.38 -15.25
CA GLU A 463 41.33 -6.64 -15.52
C GLU A 463 41.73 -5.17 -15.71
N GLU A 464 41.34 -4.58 -16.85
CA GLU A 464 41.33 -3.13 -16.99
C GLU A 464 40.41 -2.60 -15.89
N GLN A 465 40.99 -1.99 -14.85
CA GLN A 465 40.22 -1.13 -13.97
C GLN A 465 39.68 0.01 -14.84
N PRO A 466 38.35 0.18 -14.95
CA PRO A 466 37.73 1.18 -15.81
C PRO A 466 38.07 2.63 -15.39
#